data_AF-U6GDN6-F1
#
_entry.id   AF-U6GDN6-F1
#
_cell.length_a   1.000
_cell.length_b   1.000
_cell.length_c   1.000
_cell.angle_alpha   90.00
_cell.angle_beta   90.00
_cell.angle_gamma   90.00
#
_symmetry.space_group_name_H-M   'P 1'
#
loop_
_entity.id
_entity.type
_entity.pdbx_description
1 polymer ?
#
loop_
_entity_poly.entity_id
_entity_poly.type
_entity_poly.pdbx_seq_one_letter_code
_entity_poly.pdbx_strand_id
1 'polypeptide(L)'
;CISVGIIDLREAQVSVVLFKEGFLSRVRVDKAALGPFIHNSCAGNLIPLSIHQHEKRSRHITKSTLNINRICDEENTGGHHDPGFACGPTGATACKRLNINPSSALEGTKWYTGKYNCCPEVYAEMPFACHAGDFTGKFGQGKNASPDENIPDYRLLSLDLHADNPCVAVDKQQALVLHCHSTNFRLACGPFERLETAGSRMQQLLREVIKTAVLAVPHSPSEESLLASLILVSEIERRVALLERAAKSNTNPHRPADTPEQTEDTWGLEE
;
A
#
# COMPACT_ATOMS: atom_id res chain seq x y z
N CYS A 1 -10.81 -0.96 5.48
CA CYS A 1 -9.82 -2.05 5.64
C CYS A 1 -8.45 -1.44 5.68
N ILE A 2 -7.45 -2.20 6.13
CA ILE A 2 -6.04 -1.79 6.06
C ILE A 2 -5.32 -2.73 5.10
N SER A 3 -4.68 -2.17 4.07
CA SER A 3 -3.84 -2.90 3.12
C SER A 3 -2.38 -2.56 3.37
N VAL A 4 -1.52 -3.57 3.40
CA VAL A 4 -0.11 -3.45 3.75
C VAL A 4 0.72 -4.08 2.64
N GLY A 5 1.58 -3.27 2.01
CA GLY A 5 2.60 -3.72 1.07
C GLY A 5 3.95 -3.73 1.77
N ILE A 6 4.67 -4.85 1.71
CA ILE A 6 5.99 -4.99 2.35
C ILE A 6 7.02 -5.46 1.32
N ILE A 7 8.15 -4.77 1.27
CA ILE A 7 9.39 -5.23 0.66
C ILE A 7 10.39 -5.38 1.80
N ASP A 8 10.59 -6.60 2.28
CA ASP A 8 11.55 -6.88 3.36
C ASP A 8 12.73 -7.68 2.80
N LEU A 9 13.70 -6.94 2.28
CA LEU A 9 14.93 -7.44 1.69
C LEU A 9 16.12 -6.86 2.46
N ARG A 10 17.28 -7.50 2.36
CA ARG A 10 18.50 -7.01 3.01
C ARG A 10 18.87 -5.62 2.51
N GLU A 11 18.68 -5.40 1.21
CA GLU A 11 19.04 -4.20 0.46
C GLU A 11 17.99 -3.08 0.60
N ALA A 12 16.73 -3.45 0.83
CA ALA A 12 15.60 -2.53 0.86
C ALA A 12 14.51 -3.02 1.82
N GLN A 13 14.12 -2.16 2.75
CA GLN A 13 13.03 -2.33 3.69
C GLN A 13 11.98 -1.26 3.40
N VAL A 14 10.91 -1.65 2.71
CA VAL A 14 9.78 -0.79 2.38
C VAL A 14 8.53 -1.30 3.06
N SER A 15 7.78 -0.38 3.67
CA SER A 15 6.44 -0.65 4.16
C SER A 15 5.53 0.45 3.65
N VAL A 16 4.41 0.07 3.04
CA VAL A 16 3.34 0.96 2.63
C VAL A 16 2.06 0.46 3.28
N VAL A 17 1.36 1.35 3.97
CA VAL A 17 0.09 1.07 4.62
C VAL A 17 -0.95 2.02 4.03
N LEU A 18 -1.96 1.42 3.40
CA LEU A 18 -3.13 2.11 2.89
C LEU A 18 -4.27 1.90 3.86
N PHE A 19 -4.88 2.97 4.30
CA PHE A 19 -6.02 2.96 5.22
C PHE A 19 -7.04 3.99 4.77
N LYS A 20 -8.18 4.05 5.48
CA LYS A 20 -9.23 5.00 5.13
C LYS A 20 -8.66 6.42 5.15
N GLU A 21 -8.76 7.13 4.02
CA GLU A 21 -8.35 8.54 3.86
C GLU A 21 -6.88 8.81 4.21
N GLY A 22 -6.00 7.83 4.10
CA GLY A 22 -4.61 8.06 4.47
C GLY A 22 -3.61 7.04 3.96
N PHE A 23 -2.37 7.48 4.00
CA PHE A 23 -1.21 6.79 3.48
C PHE A 23 -0.07 6.89 4.50
N LEU A 24 0.56 5.76 4.79
CA LEU A 24 1.73 5.69 5.64
C LEU A 24 2.81 4.90 4.91
N SER A 25 4.05 5.39 4.94
CA SER A 25 5.17 4.66 4.39
C SER A 25 6.48 4.84 5.16
N ARG A 26 7.34 3.84 4.97
CA ARG A 26 8.74 3.87 5.32
C ARG A 26 9.53 3.22 4.19
N VAL A 27 10.60 3.87 3.74
CA VAL A 27 11.52 3.41 2.71
C VAL A 27 12.94 3.53 3.25
N ARG A 28 13.51 2.41 3.71
CA ARG A 28 14.92 2.33 4.08
C ARG A 28 15.68 1.50 3.06
N VAL A 29 16.77 2.02 2.52
CA VAL A 29 17.60 1.31 1.54
C VAL A 29 19.07 1.35 1.94
N ASP A 30 19.82 0.32 1.59
CA ASP A 30 21.28 0.29 1.69
C ASP A 30 21.87 0.56 0.30
N LYS A 31 22.46 1.75 0.12
CA LYS A 31 23.04 2.17 -1.17
C LYS A 31 24.18 1.25 -1.61
N ALA A 32 24.99 0.78 -0.67
CA ALA A 32 26.12 -0.09 -0.98
C ALA A 32 25.63 -1.45 -1.46
N ALA A 33 24.63 -2.02 -0.79
CA ALA A 33 24.04 -3.30 -1.17
C ALA A 33 23.28 -3.23 -2.52
N LEU A 34 22.73 -2.07 -2.88
CA LEU A 34 22.10 -1.82 -4.18
C LEU A 34 23.06 -1.37 -5.28
N GLY A 35 24.37 -1.26 -5.03
CA GLY A 35 25.37 -0.76 -5.96
C GLY A 35 25.25 -1.26 -7.41
N PRO A 36 25.05 -2.57 -7.67
CA PRO A 36 24.87 -3.08 -9.04
C PRO A 36 23.68 -2.48 -9.80
N PHE A 37 22.59 -2.15 -9.11
CA PHE A 37 21.43 -1.48 -9.70
C PHE A 37 21.67 0.01 -9.93
N ILE A 38 22.42 0.68 -9.04
CA ILE A 38 22.68 2.12 -9.13
C ILE A 38 23.30 2.46 -10.48
N HIS A 39 24.35 1.75 -10.87
CA HIS A 39 25.09 2.04 -12.09
C HIS A 39 24.33 1.60 -13.36
N ASN A 40 23.72 0.42 -13.34
CA ASN A 40 23.15 -0.18 -14.56
C ASN A 40 21.69 0.22 -14.80
N SER A 41 20.95 0.56 -13.75
CA SER A 41 19.49 0.68 -13.81
C SER A 41 18.98 2.05 -13.37
N CYS A 42 19.71 2.76 -12.52
CA CYS A 42 19.30 4.04 -11.94
C CYS A 42 20.11 5.23 -12.44
N ALA A 43 20.81 5.05 -13.57
CA ALA A 43 21.65 6.08 -14.19
C ALA A 43 22.66 6.72 -13.22
N GLY A 44 23.22 5.92 -12.31
CA GLY A 44 24.19 6.37 -11.31
C GLY A 44 23.59 7.00 -10.05
N ASN A 45 22.26 7.21 -9.99
CA ASN A 45 21.59 7.90 -8.89
C ASN A 45 20.43 7.07 -8.33
N LEU A 46 20.60 6.49 -7.14
CA LEU A 46 19.53 5.71 -6.48
C LEU A 46 18.40 6.59 -5.93
N ILE A 47 18.76 7.76 -5.40
CA ILE A 47 17.84 8.68 -4.74
C ILE A 47 17.57 9.86 -5.70
N PRO A 48 16.32 10.34 -5.82
CA PRO A 48 15.12 9.88 -5.11
C PRO A 48 14.62 8.50 -5.57
N LEU A 49 13.92 7.82 -4.67
CA LEU A 49 13.18 6.60 -4.94
C LEU A 49 11.70 6.94 -5.01
N SER A 50 10.97 6.22 -5.84
CA SER A 50 9.51 6.29 -5.87
C SER A 50 8.87 4.95 -5.51
N ILE A 51 7.72 5.01 -4.87
CA ILE A 51 6.92 3.85 -4.49
C ILE A 51 5.55 3.97 -5.11
N HIS A 52 5.13 2.90 -5.79
CA HIS A 52 3.84 2.87 -6.47
C HIS A 52 3.07 1.59 -6.18
N GLN A 53 1.74 1.70 -6.19
CA GLN A 53 0.83 0.57 -6.34
C GLN A 53 0.64 0.30 -7.83
N HIS A 54 0.86 -0.95 -8.24
CA HIS A 54 0.75 -1.40 -9.62
C HIS A 54 -0.52 -2.19 -9.86
N GLU A 55 -1.03 -2.17 -11.10
CA GLU A 55 -2.36 -2.70 -11.46
C GLU A 55 -2.59 -4.16 -11.10
N LYS A 56 -1.53 -4.96 -11.11
CA LYS A 56 -1.59 -6.40 -10.89
C LYS A 56 -0.33 -6.95 -10.24
N ARG A 57 -0.40 -8.23 -9.92
CA ARG A 57 0.69 -9.04 -9.40
C ARG A 57 0.61 -10.41 -10.05
N SER A 58 1.64 -10.76 -10.80
CA SER A 58 1.82 -12.12 -11.32
C SER A 58 1.89 -13.12 -10.17
N ARG A 59 1.41 -14.35 -10.42
CA ARG A 59 1.46 -15.46 -9.44
C ARG A 59 2.88 -15.81 -9.01
N HIS A 60 3.89 -15.40 -9.78
CA HIS A 60 5.30 -15.58 -9.44
C HIS A 60 5.79 -14.64 -8.32
N ILE A 61 5.09 -13.52 -8.06
CA ILE A 61 5.41 -12.59 -6.98
C ILE A 61 4.66 -13.02 -5.71
N THR A 62 5.14 -14.08 -5.09
CA THR A 62 4.56 -14.60 -3.83
C THR A 62 5.11 -13.90 -2.59
N LYS A 63 6.29 -13.28 -2.70
CA LYS A 63 7.00 -12.56 -1.64
C LYS A 63 7.77 -11.37 -2.21
N SER A 64 8.35 -10.55 -1.33
CA SER A 64 9.26 -9.48 -1.70
C SER A 64 10.44 -10.00 -2.52
N THR A 65 10.82 -9.29 -3.57
CA THR A 65 11.94 -9.68 -4.44
C THR A 65 12.61 -8.48 -5.10
N LEU A 66 13.93 -8.56 -5.29
CA LEU A 66 14.65 -7.65 -6.18
C LEU A 66 14.35 -8.00 -7.63
N ASN A 67 14.43 -7.00 -8.51
CA ASN A 67 14.18 -7.17 -9.94
C ASN A 67 15.42 -7.66 -10.72
N ILE A 68 16.13 -8.66 -10.20
CA ILE A 68 17.33 -9.22 -10.85
C ILE A 68 16.96 -10.02 -12.11
N ASN A 69 15.81 -10.69 -12.07
CA ASN A 69 15.31 -11.60 -13.11
C ASN A 69 14.06 -11.06 -13.83
N ARG A 70 13.86 -9.73 -13.83
CA ARG A 70 12.70 -9.08 -14.46
C ARG A 70 11.34 -9.50 -13.88
N ILE A 71 11.31 -10.09 -12.69
CA ILE A 71 10.06 -10.53 -12.05
C ILE A 71 9.14 -9.37 -11.68
N CYS A 72 9.67 -8.16 -11.50
CA CYS A 72 8.89 -6.97 -11.20
C CYS A 72 8.47 -6.21 -12.46
N ASP A 73 8.94 -6.59 -13.66
CA ASP A 73 8.67 -5.85 -14.91
C ASP A 73 7.17 -5.75 -15.24
N GLU A 74 6.86 -4.90 -16.23
CA GLU A 74 5.48 -4.52 -16.60
C GLU A 74 4.62 -5.74 -16.95
N GLU A 75 5.21 -6.78 -17.53
CA GLU A 75 4.49 -8.02 -17.82
C GLU A 75 3.88 -8.64 -16.55
N ASN A 76 4.60 -8.55 -15.42
CA ASN A 76 4.24 -9.17 -14.15
C ASN A 76 3.47 -8.24 -13.21
N THR A 77 3.72 -6.92 -13.27
CA THR A 77 3.10 -5.93 -12.37
C THR A 77 2.10 -5.01 -13.05
N GLY A 78 2.17 -4.86 -14.37
CA GLY A 78 1.41 -3.86 -15.12
C GLY A 78 1.97 -2.45 -14.96
N GLY A 79 1.16 -1.46 -15.35
CA GLY A 79 1.43 -0.06 -15.09
C GLY A 79 1.11 0.34 -13.65
N HIS A 80 1.18 1.64 -13.37
CA HIS A 80 0.70 2.20 -12.11
C HIS A 80 -0.82 2.02 -12.02
N HIS A 81 -1.32 1.73 -10.81
CA HIS A 81 -2.75 1.65 -10.55
C HIS A 81 -3.38 3.03 -10.78
N ASP A 82 -4.26 3.10 -11.78
CA ASP A 82 -4.87 4.35 -12.24
C ASP A 82 -6.33 4.13 -12.66
N PRO A 83 -7.25 3.96 -11.69
CA PRO A 83 -8.67 3.84 -11.97
C PRO A 83 -9.28 5.17 -12.46
N GLY A 84 -8.60 6.29 -12.22
CA GLY A 84 -9.04 7.65 -12.60
C GLY A 84 -8.64 8.07 -14.02
N PHE A 85 -7.85 7.24 -14.73
CA PHE A 85 -7.33 7.54 -16.06
C PHE A 85 -6.56 8.87 -16.15
N ALA A 86 -5.76 9.19 -15.11
CA ALA A 86 -4.82 10.30 -15.18
C ALA A 86 -3.85 10.13 -16.38
N CYS A 87 -3.48 8.88 -16.64
CA CYS A 87 -2.71 8.40 -17.77
C CYS A 87 -1.30 9.01 -17.93
N GLY A 88 -0.39 8.19 -18.44
CA GLY A 88 1.00 8.56 -18.68
C GLY A 88 1.79 7.40 -19.27
N PRO A 89 3.09 7.59 -19.57
CA PRO A 89 3.93 6.52 -20.12
C PRO A 89 3.96 5.25 -19.27
N THR A 90 3.75 5.42 -17.96
CA THR A 90 3.79 4.38 -16.93
C THR A 90 2.43 4.11 -16.30
N GLY A 91 1.38 4.75 -16.82
CA GLY A 91 0.01 4.64 -16.32
C GLY A 91 -0.62 3.28 -16.61
N ALA A 92 -1.88 3.13 -16.24
CA ALA A 92 -2.62 1.89 -16.39
C ALA A 92 -2.59 1.34 -17.82
N THR A 93 -2.61 0.01 -17.95
CA THR A 93 -2.71 -0.71 -19.23
C THR A 93 -3.91 -0.22 -20.04
N ALA A 94 -4.99 0.17 -19.36
CA ALA A 94 -6.18 0.72 -20.00
C ALA A 94 -5.91 2.05 -20.73
N CYS A 95 -5.06 2.94 -20.19
CA CYS A 95 -4.68 4.19 -20.86
C CYS A 95 -4.01 3.93 -22.21
N LYS A 96 -3.09 2.95 -22.26
CA LYS A 96 -2.42 2.54 -23.51
C LYS A 96 -3.41 1.96 -24.52
N ARG A 97 -4.36 1.15 -24.05
CA ARG A 97 -5.39 0.53 -24.92
C ARG A 97 -6.40 1.51 -25.47
N LEU A 98 -6.77 2.52 -24.68
CA LEU A 98 -7.76 3.54 -25.04
C LEU A 98 -7.14 4.75 -25.73
N ASN A 99 -5.80 4.77 -25.88
CA ASN A 99 -5.04 5.88 -26.47
C ASN A 99 -5.36 7.24 -25.81
N ILE A 100 -5.47 7.25 -24.48
CA ILE A 100 -5.73 8.46 -23.72
C ILE A 100 -4.43 9.25 -23.62
N ASN A 101 -4.48 10.54 -23.99
CA ASN A 101 -3.33 11.42 -23.90
C ASN A 101 -2.88 11.58 -22.42
N PRO A 102 -1.57 11.53 -22.13
CA PRO A 102 -1.06 11.82 -20.79
C PRO A 102 -1.54 13.17 -20.26
N SER A 103 -1.88 13.25 -18.98
CA SER A 103 -2.30 14.50 -18.33
C SER A 103 -3.48 15.20 -19.00
N SER A 104 -4.37 14.46 -19.66
CA SER A 104 -5.58 15.03 -20.27
C SER A 104 -6.44 15.80 -19.24
N ALA A 105 -6.47 15.33 -17.98
CA ALA A 105 -7.12 16.01 -16.87
C ALA A 105 -6.51 17.39 -16.50
N LEU A 106 -5.31 17.71 -16.99
CA LEU A 106 -4.64 19.00 -16.75
C LEU A 106 -4.78 19.97 -17.92
N GLU A 107 -5.36 19.56 -19.06
CA GLU A 107 -5.47 20.41 -20.24
C GLU A 107 -6.19 21.73 -19.92
N GLY A 108 -5.62 22.86 -20.37
CA GLY A 108 -6.14 24.19 -20.08
C GLY A 108 -5.80 24.75 -18.68
N THR A 109 -5.06 24.00 -17.85
CA THR A 109 -4.60 24.47 -16.53
C THR A 109 -3.14 24.98 -16.59
N LYS A 110 -2.73 25.73 -15.55
CA LYS A 110 -1.32 26.16 -15.37
C LYS A 110 -0.33 24.99 -15.22
N TRP A 111 -0.83 23.79 -14.90
CA TRP A 111 -0.04 22.59 -14.68
C TRP A 111 0.11 21.73 -15.94
N TYR A 112 -0.52 22.11 -17.06
CA TYR A 112 -0.42 21.34 -18.29
C TYR A 112 0.99 21.41 -18.89
N THR A 113 1.65 20.26 -19.00
CA THR A 113 2.98 20.15 -19.63
C THR A 113 2.99 19.24 -20.86
N GLY A 114 1.83 18.69 -21.24
CA GLY A 114 1.73 17.62 -22.25
C GLY A 114 2.36 16.29 -21.82
N LYS A 115 2.77 16.17 -20.56
CA LYS A 115 3.35 14.96 -19.95
C LYS A 115 2.77 14.73 -18.57
N TYR A 116 2.79 13.48 -18.12
CA TYR A 116 2.45 13.13 -16.73
C TYR A 116 3.42 13.84 -15.77
N ASN A 117 2.87 14.65 -14.87
CA ASN A 117 3.62 15.51 -13.96
C ASN A 117 2.95 15.61 -12.58
N CYS A 118 2.49 14.49 -12.05
CA CYS A 118 1.98 14.43 -10.69
C CYS A 118 3.06 14.87 -9.69
N CYS A 119 2.73 15.86 -8.89
CA CYS A 119 3.50 16.35 -7.74
C CYS A 119 2.51 16.75 -6.63
N PRO A 120 2.96 17.00 -5.39
CA PRO A 120 2.06 17.34 -4.29
C PRO A 120 1.16 18.54 -4.58
N GLU A 121 1.67 19.56 -5.27
CA GLU A 121 0.91 20.76 -5.65
C GLU A 121 -0.17 20.45 -6.68
N VAL A 122 0.15 19.63 -7.69
CA VAL A 122 -0.83 19.17 -8.68
C VAL A 122 -1.89 18.29 -8.02
N TYR A 123 -1.50 17.39 -7.12
CA TYR A 123 -2.43 16.50 -6.43
C TYR A 123 -3.39 17.26 -5.51
N ALA A 124 -2.91 18.30 -4.82
CA ALA A 124 -3.74 19.14 -3.95
C ALA A 124 -4.82 19.92 -4.73
N GLU A 125 -4.50 20.40 -5.93
CA GLU A 125 -5.47 21.17 -6.75
C GLU A 125 -6.33 20.26 -7.65
N MET A 126 -5.75 19.19 -8.18
CA MET A 126 -6.32 18.33 -9.23
C MET A 126 -6.04 16.86 -8.93
N PRO A 127 -6.66 16.26 -7.90
CA PRO A 127 -6.29 14.93 -7.40
C PRO A 127 -6.41 13.81 -8.44
N PHE A 128 -7.37 13.90 -9.36
CA PHE A 128 -7.57 12.92 -10.43
C PHE A 128 -6.63 13.10 -11.63
N ALA A 129 -5.74 14.09 -11.61
CA ALA A 129 -4.64 14.20 -12.56
C ALA A 129 -3.41 13.35 -12.17
N CYS A 130 -3.43 12.76 -10.98
CA CYS A 130 -2.43 11.82 -10.51
C CYS A 130 -2.96 10.39 -10.58
N HIS A 131 -2.10 9.43 -10.91
CA HIS A 131 -2.45 8.02 -10.74
C HIS A 131 -2.74 7.74 -9.26
N ALA A 132 -3.81 7.01 -8.95
CA ALA A 132 -4.15 6.68 -7.56
C ALA A 132 -3.02 5.93 -6.84
N GLY A 133 -2.27 5.11 -7.58
CA GLY A 133 -1.12 4.36 -7.08
C GLY A 133 0.21 5.11 -7.10
N ASP A 134 0.28 6.39 -7.50
CA ASP A 134 1.53 7.17 -7.52
C ASP A 134 1.77 7.89 -6.18
N PHE A 135 2.16 7.14 -5.16
CA PHE A 135 2.27 7.68 -3.81
C PHE A 135 3.37 8.73 -3.66
N THR A 136 4.53 8.52 -4.27
CA THR A 136 5.63 9.49 -4.22
C THR A 136 5.34 10.74 -5.04
N GLY A 137 4.65 10.63 -6.18
CA GLY A 137 4.17 11.80 -6.92
C GLY A 137 3.16 12.62 -6.10
N LYS A 138 2.19 11.95 -5.46
CA LYS A 138 1.15 12.62 -4.65
C LYS A 138 1.68 13.29 -3.38
N PHE A 139 2.60 12.64 -2.67
CA PHE A 139 2.96 13.04 -1.30
C PHE A 139 4.44 13.37 -1.11
N GLY A 140 5.26 13.22 -2.15
CA GLY A 140 6.71 13.30 -2.06
C GLY A 140 7.34 12.05 -1.44
N GLN A 141 8.66 12.10 -1.24
CA GLN A 141 9.43 10.96 -0.72
C GLN A 141 9.38 10.85 0.81
N GLY A 142 8.91 11.90 1.50
CA GLY A 142 8.96 12.01 2.96
C GLY A 142 10.30 12.49 3.49
N LYS A 143 10.47 12.47 4.81
CA LYS A 143 11.67 12.96 5.48
C LYS A 143 12.68 11.83 5.68
N ASN A 144 13.93 12.03 5.24
CA ASN A 144 15.02 11.12 5.62
C ASN A 144 15.33 11.30 7.11
N ALA A 145 15.07 10.25 7.88
CA ALA A 145 15.31 10.20 9.32
C ALA A 145 16.64 9.52 9.68
N SER A 146 17.38 9.00 8.70
CA SER A 146 18.69 8.40 8.92
C SER A 146 19.79 9.47 8.99
N PRO A 147 20.70 9.41 9.96
CA PRO A 147 21.92 10.23 9.94
C PRO A 147 22.96 9.71 8.94
N ASP A 148 22.84 8.46 8.48
CA ASP A 148 23.74 7.86 7.50
C ASP A 148 23.15 8.00 6.08
N GLU A 149 23.79 8.81 5.25
CA GLU A 149 23.39 9.03 3.87
C GLU A 149 23.55 7.78 2.99
N ASN A 150 24.37 6.80 3.40
CA ASN A 150 24.49 5.52 2.70
C ASN A 150 23.31 4.60 2.98
N ILE A 151 22.59 4.84 4.07
CA ILE A 151 21.43 4.06 4.48
C ILE A 151 20.25 5.00 4.76
N PRO A 152 19.73 5.72 3.75
CA PRO A 152 18.63 6.63 3.98
C PRO A 152 17.37 5.87 4.44
N ASP A 153 16.59 6.49 5.33
CA ASP A 153 15.35 5.95 5.92
C ASP A 153 14.26 7.03 5.81
N TYR A 154 13.58 7.05 4.67
CA TYR A 154 12.51 8.00 4.40
C TYR A 154 11.22 7.55 5.05
N ARG A 155 10.53 8.49 5.70
CA ARG A 155 9.29 8.22 6.44
C ARG A 155 8.25 9.27 6.11
N LEU A 156 7.01 8.82 5.96
CA LEU A 156 5.92 9.68 5.55
C LEU A 156 4.59 9.18 6.09
N LEU A 157 3.82 10.08 6.67
CA LEU A 157 2.41 9.88 6.98
C LEU A 157 1.63 11.05 6.39
N SER A 158 0.70 10.77 5.49
CA SER A 158 -0.06 11.77 4.77
C SER A 158 -1.55 11.47 4.78
N LEU A 159 -2.35 12.53 4.80
CA LEU A 159 -3.78 12.46 4.54
C LEU A 159 -4.00 12.28 3.04
N ASP A 160 -4.94 11.40 2.68
CA ASP A 160 -5.29 11.09 1.30
C ASP A 160 -6.81 11.11 1.15
N LEU A 161 -7.38 12.31 1.06
CA LEU A 161 -8.84 12.50 0.97
C LEU A 161 -9.44 11.91 -0.31
N HIS A 162 -8.61 11.61 -1.31
CA HIS A 162 -9.01 10.95 -2.55
C HIS A 162 -8.34 9.59 -2.70
N ALA A 163 -8.05 8.93 -1.57
CA ALA A 163 -7.55 7.57 -1.56
C ALA A 163 -8.55 6.64 -2.27
N ASP A 164 -8.05 5.77 -3.14
CA ASP A 164 -8.85 4.64 -3.58
C ASP A 164 -9.14 3.71 -2.39
N ASN A 165 -10.17 2.89 -2.50
CA ASN A 165 -10.53 1.94 -1.46
C ASN A 165 -9.33 1.00 -1.18
N PRO A 166 -8.75 1.00 0.04
CA PRO A 166 -7.56 0.21 0.34
C PRO A 166 -7.73 -1.29 0.07
N CYS A 167 -8.95 -1.80 0.06
CA CYS A 167 -9.25 -3.22 -0.17
C CYS A 167 -8.96 -3.61 -1.62
N VAL A 168 -9.09 -2.67 -2.56
CA VAL A 168 -8.87 -2.90 -4.01
C VAL A 168 -7.48 -3.44 -4.26
N ALA A 169 -6.47 -2.95 -3.52
CA ALA A 169 -5.10 -3.43 -3.63
C ALA A 169 -4.99 -4.96 -3.46
N VAL A 170 -5.77 -5.54 -2.56
CA VAL A 170 -5.69 -6.97 -2.25
C VAL A 170 -6.66 -7.76 -3.10
N ASP A 171 -7.89 -7.26 -3.26
CA ASP A 171 -8.96 -7.90 -4.04
C ASP A 171 -8.58 -8.02 -5.52
N LYS A 172 -7.81 -7.06 -6.05
CA LYS A 172 -7.28 -7.08 -7.43
C LYS A 172 -5.87 -7.66 -7.54
N GLN A 173 -5.34 -8.23 -6.46
CA GLN A 173 -3.99 -8.80 -6.41
C GLN A 173 -2.95 -7.82 -6.95
N GLN A 174 -2.85 -6.64 -6.36
CA GLN A 174 -1.95 -5.58 -6.80
C GLN A 174 -0.58 -5.73 -6.13
N ALA A 175 0.43 -5.10 -6.73
CA ALA A 175 1.81 -5.13 -6.24
C ALA A 175 2.25 -3.76 -5.74
N LEU A 176 2.99 -3.74 -4.65
CA LEU A 176 3.85 -2.62 -4.28
C LEU A 176 5.13 -2.73 -5.10
N VAL A 177 5.56 -1.64 -5.73
CA VAL A 177 6.81 -1.58 -6.50
C VAL A 177 7.63 -0.37 -6.05
N LEU A 178 8.91 -0.62 -5.78
CA LEU A 178 9.93 0.38 -5.52
C LEU A 178 10.67 0.67 -6.82
N HIS A 179 10.86 1.94 -7.15
CA HIS A 179 11.50 2.40 -8.37
C HIS A 179 12.68 3.32 -8.09
N CYS A 180 13.64 3.31 -9.01
CA CYS A 180 14.52 4.45 -9.23
C CYS A 180 13.73 5.55 -9.93
N HIS A 181 13.61 6.70 -9.27
CA HIS A 181 12.78 7.78 -9.79
C HIS A 181 13.29 8.31 -11.14
N SER A 182 14.62 8.43 -11.29
CA SER A 182 15.29 9.00 -12.47
C SER A 182 15.03 8.24 -13.77
N THR A 183 14.98 6.91 -13.71
CA THR A 183 14.84 6.03 -14.88
C THR A 183 13.50 5.30 -14.92
N ASN A 184 12.69 5.46 -13.87
CA ASN A 184 11.52 4.66 -13.58
C ASN A 184 11.78 3.14 -13.52
N PHE A 185 13.04 2.72 -13.34
CA PHE A 185 13.39 1.31 -13.25
C PHE A 185 12.80 0.69 -11.96
N ARG A 186 12.13 -0.44 -12.10
CA ARG A 186 11.55 -1.20 -10.98
C ARG A 186 12.67 -1.94 -10.24
N LEU A 187 13.03 -1.49 -9.06
CA LEU A 187 14.08 -2.10 -8.22
C LEU A 187 13.62 -3.37 -7.52
N ALA A 188 12.43 -3.31 -6.92
CA ALA A 188 11.89 -4.38 -6.10
C ALA A 188 10.37 -4.32 -6.09
N CYS A 189 9.75 -5.45 -5.79
CA CYS A 189 8.30 -5.53 -5.68
C CYS A 189 7.88 -6.53 -4.60
N GLY A 190 6.65 -6.36 -4.10
CA GLY A 190 6.04 -7.24 -3.11
C GLY A 190 4.52 -7.20 -3.20
N PRO A 191 3.82 -8.20 -2.64
CA PRO A 191 2.37 -8.20 -2.62
C PRO A 191 1.80 -7.18 -1.63
N PHE A 192 0.61 -6.66 -1.95
CA PHE A 192 -0.28 -6.12 -0.93
C PHE A 192 -1.03 -7.24 -0.21
N GLU A 193 -1.19 -7.09 1.10
CA GLU A 193 -1.93 -8.00 1.96
C GLU A 193 -2.92 -7.22 2.82
N ARG A 194 -4.11 -7.80 2.99
CA ARG A 194 -5.16 -7.18 3.80
C ARG A 194 -5.00 -7.63 5.23
N LEU A 195 -4.83 -6.67 6.14
CA LEU A 195 -4.61 -6.95 7.55
C LEU A 195 -5.68 -7.88 8.13
N GLU A 196 -6.96 -7.63 7.80
CA GLU A 196 -8.08 -8.39 8.36
C GLU A 196 -8.20 -9.83 7.84
N THR A 197 -7.55 -10.17 6.72
CA THR A 197 -7.67 -11.49 6.09
C THR A 197 -6.32 -12.20 5.93
N ALA A 198 -5.26 -11.71 6.56
CA ALA A 198 -3.90 -12.25 6.44
C ALA A 198 -3.67 -13.56 7.23
N GLY A 199 -4.70 -14.11 7.88
CA GLY A 199 -4.62 -15.36 8.63
C GLY A 199 -3.51 -15.32 9.70
N SER A 200 -2.60 -16.30 9.67
CA SER A 200 -1.49 -16.39 10.62
C SER A 200 -0.49 -15.21 10.52
N ARG A 201 -0.43 -14.50 9.39
CA ARG A 201 0.49 -13.36 9.18
C ARG A 201 -0.05 -12.05 9.74
N MET A 202 -1.32 -12.01 10.14
CA MET A 202 -1.96 -10.80 10.65
C MET A 202 -1.19 -10.13 11.80
N GLN A 203 -0.68 -10.90 12.76
CA GLN A 203 0.09 -10.34 13.88
C GLN A 203 1.38 -9.66 13.41
N GLN A 204 2.05 -10.24 12.41
CA GLN A 204 3.25 -9.66 11.81
C GLN A 204 2.91 -8.37 11.07
N LEU A 205 1.85 -8.36 10.25
CA LEU A 205 1.41 -7.16 9.53
C LEU A 205 1.01 -6.05 10.51
N LEU A 206 0.27 -6.37 11.58
CA LEU A 206 -0.10 -5.39 12.59
C LEU A 206 1.12 -4.77 13.27
N ARG A 207 2.14 -5.58 13.61
CA ARG A 207 3.41 -5.10 14.16
C ARG A 207 4.12 -4.17 13.19
N GLU A 208 4.17 -4.50 11.90
CA GLU A 208 4.80 -3.63 10.90
C GLU A 208 4.02 -2.31 10.69
N VAL A 209 2.68 -2.34 10.75
CA VAL A 209 1.86 -1.11 10.72
C VAL A 209 2.20 -0.21 11.92
N ILE A 210 2.18 -0.76 13.13
CA ILE A 210 2.46 0.00 14.37
C ILE A 210 3.90 0.55 14.33
N LYS A 211 4.88 -0.29 13.98
CA LYS A 211 6.29 0.11 13.87
C LYS A 211 6.47 1.23 12.84
N THR A 212 5.87 1.10 11.66
CA THR A 212 5.94 2.12 10.61
C THR A 212 5.32 3.44 11.09
N ALA A 213 4.17 3.38 11.76
CA ALA A 213 3.48 4.56 12.29
C ALA A 213 4.32 5.27 13.37
N VAL A 214 4.79 4.52 14.38
CA VAL A 214 5.62 5.05 15.47
C VAL A 214 6.89 5.72 14.93
N LEU A 215 7.48 5.16 13.87
CA LEU A 215 8.67 5.74 13.25
C LEU A 215 8.38 6.98 12.39
N ALA A 216 7.20 7.07 11.75
CA ALA A 216 6.88 8.13 10.80
C ALA A 216 6.22 9.37 11.42
N VAL A 217 5.36 9.19 12.43
CA VAL A 217 4.61 10.29 13.09
C VAL A 217 5.53 11.42 13.58
N PRO A 218 6.66 11.16 14.27
CA PRO A 218 7.55 12.24 14.75
C PRO A 218 8.17 13.09 13.64
N HIS A 219 8.14 12.61 12.40
CA HIS A 219 8.71 13.29 11.23
C HIS A 219 7.66 13.92 10.32
N SER A 220 6.38 13.88 10.71
CA SER A 220 5.24 14.37 9.92
C SER A 220 4.42 15.39 10.77
N PRO A 221 4.94 16.61 11.02
CA PRO A 221 4.37 17.53 12.01
C PRO A 221 3.21 18.40 11.50
N SER A 222 2.73 18.21 10.26
CA SER A 222 1.62 19.02 9.75
C SER A 222 0.30 18.64 10.40
N GLU A 223 -0.67 19.57 10.40
CA GLU A 223 -2.03 19.31 10.89
C GLU A 223 -2.68 18.14 10.14
N GLU A 224 -2.46 18.04 8.82
CA GLU A 224 -2.94 16.94 7.99
C GLU A 224 -2.33 15.60 8.41
N SER A 225 -1.04 15.55 8.71
CA SER A 225 -0.37 14.34 9.19
C SER A 225 -0.85 13.94 10.60
N LEU A 226 -1.17 14.91 11.46
CA LEU A 226 -1.78 14.64 12.77
C LEU A 226 -3.19 14.06 12.62
N LEU A 227 -4.01 14.61 11.72
CA LEU A 227 -5.33 14.06 11.41
C LEU A 227 -5.22 12.64 10.84
N ALA A 228 -4.32 12.41 9.89
CA ALA A 228 -4.04 11.08 9.35
C ALA A 228 -3.58 10.10 10.45
N SER A 229 -2.81 10.56 11.45
CA SER A 229 -2.40 9.76 12.61
C SER A 229 -3.62 9.33 13.44
N LEU A 230 -4.53 10.25 13.74
CA LEU A 230 -5.74 9.96 14.50
C LEU A 230 -6.65 8.96 13.76
N ILE A 231 -6.82 9.15 12.45
CA ILE A 231 -7.58 8.22 11.60
C ILE A 231 -6.93 6.83 11.63
N LEU A 232 -5.61 6.75 11.49
CA LEU A 232 -4.87 5.49 11.54
C LEU A 232 -5.05 4.77 12.88
N VAL A 233 -4.92 5.49 14.01
CA VAL A 233 -5.12 4.92 15.35
C VAL A 233 -6.54 4.37 15.50
N SER A 234 -7.56 5.16 15.12
CA SER A 234 -8.96 4.71 15.16
C SER A 234 -9.19 3.46 14.29
N GLU A 235 -8.60 3.42 13.10
CA GLU A 235 -8.69 2.26 12.22
C GLU A 235 -8.03 1.03 12.85
N ILE A 236 -6.83 1.15 13.43
CA ILE A 236 -6.12 0.08 14.13
C ILE A 236 -6.94 -0.44 15.32
N GLU A 237 -7.42 0.45 16.20
CA GLU A 237 -8.21 0.10 17.38
C GLU A 237 -9.46 -0.69 16.99
N ARG A 238 -10.18 -0.24 15.95
CA ARG A 238 -11.36 -0.95 15.43
C ARG A 238 -11.02 -2.38 14.99
N ARG A 239 -9.85 -2.60 14.37
CA ARG A 239 -9.45 -3.94 13.92
C ARG A 239 -9.01 -4.79 15.10
N VAL A 240 -8.24 -4.26 16.04
CA VAL A 240 -7.87 -4.97 17.28
C VAL A 240 -9.12 -5.43 18.03
N ALA A 241 -10.11 -4.57 18.21
CA ALA A 241 -11.37 -4.92 18.86
C ALA A 241 -12.15 -6.04 18.13
N LEU A 242 -12.13 -6.06 16.79
CA LEU A 242 -12.74 -7.15 16.00
C LEU A 242 -12.00 -8.47 16.23
N LEU A 243 -10.67 -8.43 16.31
CA LEU A 243 -9.85 -9.62 16.54
C LEU A 243 -10.03 -10.19 17.94
N GLU A 244 -10.12 -9.33 18.95
CA GLU A 244 -10.42 -9.74 20.32
C GLU A 244 -11.78 -10.42 20.43
N ARG A 245 -12.81 -9.89 19.74
CA ARG A 245 -14.13 -10.51 19.68
C ARG A 245 -14.10 -11.87 18.99
N ALA A 246 -13.39 -11.99 17.86
CA ALA A 246 -13.24 -13.26 17.15
C ALA A 246 -12.51 -14.32 18.00
N ALA A 247 -11.44 -13.92 18.70
CA ALA A 247 -10.70 -14.81 19.59
C ALA A 247 -11.56 -15.35 20.74
N LYS A 248 -12.35 -14.46 21.38
CA LYS A 248 -13.30 -14.85 22.45
C LYS A 248 -14.40 -15.79 21.96
N SER A 249 -14.86 -15.63 20.72
CA SER A 249 -15.88 -16.51 20.13
C SER A 249 -15.35 -17.93 19.88
N ASN A 250 -14.07 -18.08 19.52
CA ASN A 250 -13.45 -19.39 19.28
C ASN A 250 -13.11 -20.16 20.57
N THR A 251 -13.04 -19.48 21.71
CA THR A 251 -12.78 -20.11 23.02
C THR A 251 -14.04 -20.63 23.72
N ASN A 252 -15.23 -20.49 23.10
CA ASN A 252 -16.42 -21.24 23.52
C ASN A 252 -16.51 -22.52 22.68
N PRO A 253 -15.87 -23.64 23.10
CA PRO A 253 -16.21 -24.93 22.53
C PRO A 253 -17.70 -25.13 22.76
N HIS A 254 -18.41 -25.60 21.75
CA HIS A 254 -19.81 -25.97 21.80
C HIS A 254 -20.28 -26.28 23.21
N ARG A 255 -21.11 -25.39 23.79
CA ARG A 255 -22.13 -25.85 24.73
C ARG A 255 -22.88 -26.92 23.94
N PRO A 256 -22.82 -28.21 24.34
CA PRO A 256 -23.51 -29.25 23.60
C PRO A 256 -24.95 -28.79 23.41
N ALA A 257 -25.43 -28.87 22.17
CA ALA A 257 -26.80 -28.51 21.84
C ALA A 257 -27.70 -29.18 22.88
N ASP A 258 -28.43 -28.35 23.63
CA ASP A 258 -29.38 -28.82 24.63
C ASP A 258 -30.22 -29.91 23.96
N THR A 259 -30.10 -31.11 24.51
CA THR A 259 -30.79 -32.30 24.04
C THR A 259 -32.27 -31.97 24.05
N PRO A 260 -33.05 -32.27 22.99
CA PRO A 260 -34.48 -32.01 23.01
C PRO A 260 -35.06 -32.72 24.23
N GLU A 261 -35.59 -31.92 25.15
CA GLU A 261 -36.33 -32.37 26.31
C GLU A 261 -37.46 -33.25 25.78
N GLN A 262 -37.34 -34.57 25.96
CA GLN A 262 -38.41 -35.51 25.68
C GLN A 262 -39.53 -35.21 26.67
N THR A 263 -40.50 -34.40 26.23
CA THR A 263 -41.80 -34.33 26.87
C THR A 263 -42.47 -35.68 26.71
N GLU A 264 -42.45 -36.49 27.77
CA GLU A 264 -43.31 -37.66 27.93
C GLU A 264 -44.77 -37.20 27.94
N ASP A 265 -45.43 -37.29 26.79
CA ASP A 265 -46.88 -37.22 26.67
C ASP A 265 -47.49 -38.47 27.33
N THR A 266 -47.86 -38.31 28.60
CA THR A 266 -48.73 -39.23 29.32
C THR A 266 -50.19 -38.93 28.94
N TRP A 267 -50.69 -39.58 27.89
CA TRP A 267 -52.13 -39.64 27.64
C TRP A 267 -52.73 -40.77 28.46
N GLY A 268 -53.39 -40.38 29.55
CA GLY A 268 -54.27 -41.20 30.34
C GLY A 268 -55.44 -41.74 29.51
N LEU A 269 -55.73 -43.00 29.74
CA LEU A 269 -56.99 -43.67 29.42
C LEU A 269 -58.12 -42.98 30.20
N GLU A 270 -59.19 -42.60 29.51
CA GLU A 270 -60.53 -42.57 30.08
C GLU A 270 -61.58 -42.71 28.95
N GLU A 271 -62.38 -43.78 29.11
CA GLU A 271 -63.66 -44.18 28.49
C GLU A 271 -63.75 -44.54 26.99
#